data_AF-A0A8T2BMZ9-F1
#
_entry.id   AF-A0A8T2BMZ9-F1
#
_cell.length_a   1.000
_cell.length_b   1.000
_cell.length_c   1.000
_cell.angle_alpha   90.00
_cell.angle_beta   90.00
_cell.angle_gamma   90.00
#
_symmetry.space_group_name_H-M   'P 1'
#
loop_
_entity.id
_entity.type
_entity.pdbx_description
1 polymer ?
#
loop_
_entity_poly.entity_id
_entity_poly.type
_entity_poly.pdbx_seq_one_letter_code
_entity_poly.pdbx_strand_id
1 'polypeptide(L)'
;MAVINQTVIAIKQIRVRSRIKHKPKPVQWYIGDTKPEPIKEEEQRLVVKEGVQYFSNGDFYEGEFNRGKCNGSGVYYYFVNGRYEGDWINGRYDGYGIECWSKGSKYKGQYKQGLRHGYGVYWFYTGDSYSGEWFNGQSHGFGVQTCADGSSFVGEFKFGVKHGLGSYHFRNGDKYAGEYFGDKIHGFGVYHFANGHYYEGAWHEGRKQGYGTYRFRTGDIKSGEWDDGNLVNHLPPDSHPVRRAVQSARERAKNGVNQRQVDEHVIRAVTAANKAATAARVAAVKAVQNQMDGKICDN
;
A
#
# COMPACT_ATOMS: atom_id res chain seq x y z
N MET A 1 -1.89 10.72 10.54
CA MET A 1 -2.66 10.34 11.75
C MET A 1 -3.74 11.39 11.94
N ALA A 2 -4.99 11.08 11.59
CA ALA A 2 -6.11 11.96 11.90
C ALA A 2 -7.30 11.08 12.30
N VAL A 3 -7.49 10.97 13.61
CA VAL A 3 -8.76 10.54 14.19
C VAL A 3 -9.72 11.72 14.01
N ILE A 4 -10.86 11.48 13.37
CA ILE A 4 -11.93 12.46 13.30
C ILE A 4 -12.45 12.66 14.73
N ASN A 5 -12.15 13.81 15.32
CA ASN A 5 -12.70 14.21 16.61
C ASN A 5 -14.21 14.44 16.45
N GLN A 6 -15.01 13.54 17.02
CA GLN A 6 -16.47 13.66 17.08
C GLN A 6 -16.86 14.44 18.33
N THR A 7 -17.48 15.61 18.15
CA THR A 7 -18.31 16.23 19.19
C THR A 7 -19.76 15.80 18.99
N VAL A 8 -20.24 15.01 19.95
CA VAL A 8 -21.62 14.52 20.06
C VAL A 8 -22.52 15.64 20.60
N ILE A 9 -23.65 15.89 19.95
CA ILE A 9 -24.78 16.62 20.54
C ILE A 9 -25.99 15.68 20.52
N ALA A 10 -26.55 15.47 21.70
CA ALA A 10 -27.67 14.59 22.00
C ALA A 10 -29.02 15.16 21.53
N ILE A 11 -30.05 14.30 21.37
CA ILE A 11 -31.33 14.31 22.13
C ILE A 11 -32.53 13.65 21.40
N LYS A 12 -33.24 12.82 22.20
CA LYS A 12 -34.66 12.36 22.23
C LYS A 12 -35.26 11.42 21.17
N GLN A 13 -35.60 10.25 21.69
CA GLN A 13 -36.53 9.25 21.14
C GLN A 13 -37.99 9.75 21.12
N ILE A 14 -38.73 9.40 20.05
CA ILE A 14 -40.20 9.34 20.06
C ILE A 14 -40.64 8.01 19.43
N ARG A 15 -41.43 7.23 20.19
CA ARG A 15 -42.10 5.99 19.78
C ARG A 15 -43.39 6.30 19.02
N VAL A 16 -43.63 5.65 17.89
CA VAL A 16 -44.99 5.45 17.36
C VAL A 16 -45.16 3.99 16.94
N ARG A 17 -46.22 3.35 17.46
CA ARG A 17 -46.65 1.98 17.12
C ARG A 17 -47.67 2.05 15.98
N SER A 18 -47.59 1.13 15.02
CA SER A 18 -48.76 0.74 14.22
C SER A 18 -48.78 -0.78 13.99
N ARG A 19 -49.99 -1.34 14.05
CA ARG A 19 -50.32 -2.77 13.95
C ARG A 19 -50.91 -3.03 12.57
N ILE A 20 -50.40 -4.01 11.79
CA ILE A 20 -51.21 -4.68 10.74
C ILE A 20 -50.85 -6.18 10.66
N LYS A 21 -51.87 -6.97 10.31
CA LYS A 21 -52.17 -8.40 10.52
C LYS A 21 -51.42 -9.36 9.57
N HIS A 22 -51.10 -10.57 10.05
CA HIS A 22 -50.53 -11.68 9.27
C HIS A 22 -51.60 -12.58 8.61
N LYS A 23 -51.30 -13.11 7.41
CA LYS A 23 -51.92 -14.32 6.82
C LYS A 23 -51.00 -15.53 7.06
N PRO A 24 -51.53 -16.78 7.19
CA PRO A 24 -50.75 -17.92 7.65
C PRO A 24 -49.97 -18.62 6.52
N LYS A 25 -48.84 -19.24 6.88
CA LYS A 25 -48.08 -20.21 6.06
C LYS A 25 -48.23 -21.63 6.65
N PRO A 26 -48.05 -22.69 5.84
CA PRO A 26 -48.45 -24.05 6.18
C PRO A 26 -47.50 -24.76 7.17
N VAL A 27 -48.06 -25.79 7.81
CA VAL A 27 -47.53 -26.58 8.92
C VAL A 27 -46.33 -27.43 8.51
N GLN A 28 -45.22 -27.33 9.27
CA GLN A 28 -44.12 -28.30 9.28
C GLN A 28 -44.02 -28.93 10.67
N TRP A 29 -43.93 -30.26 10.70
CA TRP A 29 -43.87 -31.09 11.90
C TRP A 29 -42.43 -31.29 12.37
N TYR A 30 -42.17 -31.04 13.66
CA TYR A 30 -40.98 -31.51 14.35
C TYR A 30 -41.37 -32.02 15.76
N ILE A 31 -40.95 -33.25 16.06
CA ILE A 31 -41.04 -33.92 17.37
C ILE A 31 -39.73 -33.63 18.11
N GLY A 32 -39.80 -33.08 19.32
CA GLY A 32 -38.64 -32.91 20.20
C GLY A 32 -38.64 -31.56 20.92
N ASP A 33 -38.93 -31.60 22.22
CA ASP A 33 -38.95 -30.45 23.12
C ASP A 33 -37.56 -29.83 23.32
N THR A 34 -37.39 -28.59 22.89
CA THR A 34 -36.76 -27.50 23.65
C THR A 34 -37.16 -26.20 22.95
N LYS A 35 -37.77 -25.27 23.68
CA LYS A 35 -38.10 -23.94 23.15
C LYS A 35 -36.82 -23.10 23.12
N PRO A 36 -36.30 -22.66 21.95
CA PRO A 36 -35.43 -21.51 21.91
C PRO A 36 -36.33 -20.28 21.97
N GLU A 37 -36.07 -19.37 22.91
CA GLU A 37 -36.65 -18.03 22.84
C GLU A 37 -36.30 -17.41 21.48
N PRO A 38 -37.26 -16.75 20.79
CA PRO A 38 -36.95 -16.11 19.53
C PRO A 38 -36.03 -14.91 19.80
N ILE A 39 -34.74 -15.12 19.60
CA ILE A 39 -33.80 -14.04 19.31
C ILE A 39 -34.35 -13.38 18.06
N LYS A 40 -34.89 -12.17 18.23
CA LYS A 40 -35.27 -11.32 17.12
C LYS A 40 -33.98 -10.93 16.41
N GLU A 41 -33.59 -11.72 15.41
CA GLU A 41 -32.74 -11.22 14.34
C GLU A 41 -33.55 -10.13 13.64
N GLU A 42 -33.38 -8.90 14.12
CA GLU A 42 -33.66 -7.72 13.31
C GLU A 42 -32.73 -7.84 12.09
N GLU A 43 -33.27 -8.33 10.97
CA GLU A 43 -32.75 -7.99 9.65
C GLU A 43 -32.87 -6.46 9.50
N GLN A 44 -31.94 -5.75 10.13
CA GLN A 44 -31.76 -4.32 9.98
C GLN A 44 -31.29 -4.12 8.54
N ARG A 45 -32.24 -3.93 7.63
CA ARG A 45 -31.97 -3.39 6.30
C ARG A 45 -31.07 -2.18 6.49
N LEU A 46 -29.80 -2.32 6.11
CA LEU A 46 -28.82 -1.25 6.08
C LEU A 46 -29.40 -0.14 5.19
N VAL A 47 -29.98 0.88 5.79
CA VAL A 47 -30.48 2.04 5.03
C VAL A 47 -29.27 2.86 4.66
N VAL A 48 -28.68 2.50 3.51
CA VAL A 48 -27.68 3.33 2.85
C VAL A 48 -28.40 4.59 2.39
N LYS A 49 -28.09 5.72 3.01
CA LYS A 49 -28.59 7.03 2.60
C LYS A 49 -27.48 7.79 1.88
N GLU A 50 -27.76 8.36 0.72
CA GLU A 50 -26.81 9.21 -0.02
C GLU A 50 -26.99 10.66 0.45
N GLY A 51 -25.92 11.35 0.81
CA GLY A 51 -26.01 12.72 1.31
C GLY A 51 -24.71 13.50 1.27
N VAL A 52 -24.80 14.78 1.66
CA VAL A 52 -23.66 15.71 1.73
C VAL A 52 -23.47 16.14 3.19
N GLN A 53 -22.24 16.03 3.69
CA GLN A 53 -21.88 16.47 5.04
C GLN A 53 -20.74 17.49 4.96
N TYR A 54 -20.97 18.67 5.53
CA TYR A 54 -19.96 19.71 5.70
C TYR A 54 -19.35 19.62 7.10
N PHE A 55 -18.02 19.75 7.18
CA PHE A 55 -17.28 19.75 8.42
C PHE A 55 -16.85 21.17 8.80
N SER A 56 -16.63 21.42 10.08
CA SER A 56 -16.28 22.75 10.61
C SER A 56 -14.93 23.27 10.11
N ASN A 57 -14.05 22.39 9.64
CA ASN A 57 -12.76 22.72 9.05
C ASN A 57 -12.84 23.10 7.56
N GLY A 58 -14.04 23.15 6.97
CA GLY A 58 -14.26 23.45 5.55
C GLY A 58 -14.18 22.22 4.64
N ASP A 59 -13.86 21.04 5.18
CA ASP A 59 -13.93 19.79 4.44
C ASP A 59 -15.40 19.42 4.19
N PHE A 60 -15.64 18.60 3.16
CA PHE A 60 -16.97 18.04 2.96
C PHE A 60 -16.91 16.65 2.33
N TYR A 61 -17.94 15.87 2.60
CA TYR A 61 -18.13 14.52 2.09
C TYR A 61 -19.42 14.44 1.29
N GLU A 62 -19.34 13.78 0.14
CA GLU A 62 -20.47 13.47 -0.73
C GLU A 62 -20.50 11.97 -0.98
N GLY A 63 -21.57 11.29 -0.57
CA GLY A 63 -21.70 9.87 -0.84
C GLY A 63 -22.62 9.15 0.14
N GLU A 64 -22.33 7.87 0.32
CA GLU A 64 -23.16 6.95 1.08
C GLU A 64 -22.91 7.06 2.60
N PHE A 65 -23.98 6.91 3.37
CA PHE A 65 -24.00 6.91 4.83
C PHE A 65 -24.70 5.68 5.36
N ASN A 66 -24.19 5.19 6.49
CA ASN A 66 -24.82 4.15 7.30
C ASN A 66 -24.76 4.56 8.77
N ARG A 67 -25.90 4.60 9.46
CA ARG A 67 -26.03 5.02 10.87
C ARG A 67 -25.29 6.34 11.18
N GLY A 68 -25.46 7.33 10.31
CA GLY A 68 -24.86 8.67 10.46
C GLY A 68 -23.35 8.74 10.23
N LYS A 69 -22.72 7.68 9.72
CA LYS A 69 -21.29 7.63 9.39
C LYS A 69 -21.10 7.37 7.89
N CYS A 70 -20.09 8.00 7.29
CA CYS A 70 -19.68 7.69 5.91
C CYS A 70 -19.40 6.19 5.77
N ASN A 71 -20.04 5.54 4.82
CA ASN A 71 -19.96 4.10 4.61
C ASN A 71 -20.35 3.77 3.17
N GLY A 72 -19.66 2.83 2.53
CA GLY A 72 -19.86 2.51 1.13
C GLY A 72 -19.00 3.39 0.22
N SER A 73 -19.57 3.95 -0.83
CA SER A 73 -18.85 4.78 -1.81
C SER A 73 -19.01 6.27 -1.55
N GLY A 74 -17.92 7.04 -1.64
CA GLY A 74 -18.01 8.49 -1.50
C GLY A 74 -16.73 9.26 -1.80
N VAL A 75 -16.91 10.57 -2.02
CA VAL A 75 -15.84 11.53 -2.28
C VAL A 75 -15.70 12.45 -1.08
N TYR A 76 -14.47 12.61 -0.60
CA TYR A 76 -14.13 13.56 0.45
C TYR A 76 -13.20 14.62 -0.09
N TYR A 77 -13.56 15.86 0.09
CA TYR A 77 -12.78 17.01 -0.31
C TYR A 77 -12.13 17.60 0.93
N TYR A 78 -10.80 17.57 0.94
CA TYR A 78 -10.04 18.30 1.96
C TYR A 78 -9.91 19.74 1.50
N PHE A 79 -10.33 20.69 2.32
CA PHE A 79 -10.20 22.10 2.06
C PHE A 79 -8.75 22.43 1.71
N VAL A 80 -8.52 22.86 0.46
CA VAL A 80 -7.19 23.22 -0.11
C VAL A 80 -6.18 22.06 -0.21
N ASN A 81 -6.41 20.92 0.44
CA ASN A 81 -5.41 19.85 0.60
C ASN A 81 -5.58 18.67 -0.35
N GLY A 82 -6.69 18.60 -1.10
CA GLY A 82 -6.90 17.59 -2.12
C GLY A 82 -8.24 16.87 -1.98
N ARG A 83 -8.30 15.62 -2.44
CA ARG A 83 -9.51 14.79 -2.30
C ARG A 83 -9.21 13.31 -2.25
N TYR A 84 -10.10 12.57 -1.61
CA TYR A 84 -10.17 11.10 -1.64
C TYR A 84 -11.44 10.67 -2.35
N GLU A 85 -11.32 9.66 -3.21
CA GLU A 85 -12.42 9.03 -3.93
C GLU A 85 -12.32 7.52 -3.77
N GLY A 86 -13.28 6.88 -3.10
CA GLY A 86 -13.23 5.43 -2.93
C GLY A 86 -14.17 4.88 -1.88
N ASP A 87 -13.76 3.75 -1.31
CA ASP A 87 -14.52 2.98 -0.34
C ASP A 87 -14.36 3.50 1.09
N TRP A 88 -15.44 3.40 1.87
CA TRP A 88 -15.57 3.91 3.22
C TRP A 88 -16.19 2.86 4.14
N ILE A 89 -15.62 2.70 5.32
CA ILE A 89 -16.22 1.91 6.40
C ILE A 89 -16.12 2.71 7.70
N ASN A 90 -17.28 2.98 8.30
CA ASN A 90 -17.41 3.65 9.61
C ASN A 90 -16.64 4.98 9.71
N GLY A 91 -16.70 5.79 8.64
CA GLY A 91 -16.04 7.10 8.58
C GLY A 91 -14.54 7.07 8.28
N ARG A 92 -13.99 5.93 7.84
CA ARG A 92 -12.57 5.80 7.44
C ARG A 92 -12.45 5.21 6.04
N TYR A 93 -11.34 5.54 5.36
CA TYR A 93 -10.94 4.87 4.13
C TYR A 93 -10.68 3.39 4.41
N ASP A 94 -11.42 2.50 3.76
CA ASP A 94 -11.26 1.06 3.95
C ASP A 94 -11.77 0.33 2.70
N GLY A 95 -10.91 -0.43 2.05
CA GLY A 95 -11.15 -0.96 0.70
C GLY A 95 -10.21 -0.33 -0.33
N TYR A 96 -10.74 0.14 -1.45
CA TYR A 96 -9.97 0.72 -2.54
C TYR A 96 -10.27 2.20 -2.75
N GLY A 97 -9.26 2.98 -3.12
CA GLY A 97 -9.47 4.40 -3.36
C GLY A 97 -8.33 5.10 -4.05
N ILE A 98 -8.62 6.33 -4.46
CA ILE A 98 -7.69 7.26 -5.07
C ILE A 98 -7.62 8.50 -4.19
N GLU A 99 -6.42 8.82 -3.71
CA GLU A 99 -6.15 10.06 -2.99
C GLU A 99 -5.29 10.96 -3.88
N CYS A 100 -5.75 12.20 -4.10
CA CYS A 100 -5.03 13.21 -4.85
C CYS A 100 -4.74 14.38 -3.90
N TRP A 101 -3.47 14.78 -3.77
CA TRP A 101 -3.08 15.92 -2.95
C TRP A 101 -2.91 17.18 -3.82
N SER A 102 -3.16 18.35 -3.23
CA SER A 102 -3.08 19.64 -3.97
C SER A 102 -1.70 19.97 -4.53
N LYS A 103 -0.63 19.45 -3.93
CA LYS A 103 0.75 19.58 -4.44
C LYS A 103 1.07 18.66 -5.63
N GLY A 104 0.14 17.80 -6.07
CA GLY A 104 0.32 16.93 -7.24
C GLY A 104 0.68 15.48 -6.92
N SER A 105 0.98 15.15 -5.66
CA SER A 105 1.10 13.74 -5.26
C SER A 105 -0.21 12.99 -5.47
N LYS A 106 -0.12 11.68 -5.69
CA LYS A 106 -1.30 10.84 -5.91
C LYS A 106 -1.06 9.41 -5.42
N TYR A 107 -2.09 8.78 -4.87
CA TYR A 107 -2.09 7.38 -4.52
C TYR A 107 -3.27 6.68 -5.17
N LYS A 108 -3.05 5.45 -5.65
CA LYS A 108 -4.09 4.54 -6.09
C LYS A 108 -3.82 3.17 -5.52
N GLY A 109 -4.76 2.64 -4.74
CA GLY A 109 -4.60 1.31 -4.20
C GLY A 109 -5.53 1.04 -3.04
N GLN A 110 -5.08 0.12 -2.19
CA GLN A 110 -5.82 -0.36 -1.04
C GLN A 110 -5.60 0.52 0.21
N TYR A 111 -6.63 0.54 1.05
CA TYR A 111 -6.70 1.22 2.33
C TYR A 111 -7.30 0.29 3.38
N LYS A 112 -6.86 0.46 4.63
CA LYS A 112 -7.43 -0.21 5.80
C LYS A 112 -7.42 0.76 6.97
N GLN A 113 -8.57 0.99 7.59
CA GLN A 113 -8.72 1.89 8.74
C GLN A 113 -8.09 3.29 8.54
N GLY A 114 -8.20 3.85 7.34
CA GLY A 114 -7.68 5.18 6.99
C GLY A 114 -6.20 5.22 6.61
N LEU A 115 -5.52 4.08 6.56
CA LEU A 115 -4.10 3.99 6.19
C LEU A 115 -3.93 3.18 4.90
N ARG A 116 -2.96 3.58 4.06
CA ARG A 116 -2.55 2.78 2.90
C ARG A 116 -2.10 1.40 3.38
N HIS A 117 -2.62 0.36 2.75
CA HIS A 117 -2.40 -1.03 3.14
C HIS A 117 -2.52 -1.92 1.92
N GLY A 118 -1.93 -3.12 1.91
CA GLY A 118 -2.04 -4.03 0.78
C GLY A 118 -1.24 -3.53 -0.42
N TYR A 119 -1.83 -3.49 -1.62
CA TYR A 119 -1.11 -3.08 -2.84
C TYR A 119 -1.56 -1.72 -3.35
N GLY A 120 -0.61 -0.94 -3.88
CA GLY A 120 -0.91 0.36 -4.47
C GLY A 120 0.29 1.04 -5.10
N VAL A 121 0.00 2.13 -5.81
CA VAL A 121 1.00 3.01 -6.44
C VAL A 121 0.87 4.41 -5.87
N TYR A 122 2.00 4.97 -5.48
CA TYR A 122 2.15 6.34 -5.04
C TYR A 122 3.05 7.10 -6.02
N TRP A 123 2.58 8.24 -6.49
CA TRP A 123 3.34 9.22 -7.26
C TRP A 123 3.61 10.42 -6.37
N PHE A 124 4.89 10.75 -6.20
CA PHE A 124 5.32 11.93 -5.46
C PHE A 124 5.28 13.14 -6.38
N TYR A 125 4.96 14.32 -5.83
CA TYR A 125 5.03 15.57 -6.58
C TYR A 125 6.44 15.90 -7.11
N THR A 126 7.48 15.30 -6.51
CA THR A 126 8.89 15.43 -6.94
C THR A 126 9.18 14.68 -8.24
N GLY A 127 8.25 13.83 -8.72
CA GLY A 127 8.43 12.97 -9.88
C GLY A 127 8.82 11.53 -9.52
N ASP A 128 9.14 11.26 -8.26
CA ASP A 128 9.39 9.89 -7.80
C ASP A 128 8.09 9.08 -7.77
N SER A 129 8.21 7.75 -7.79
CA SER A 129 7.08 6.86 -7.61
C SER A 129 7.46 5.59 -6.86
N TYR A 130 6.48 5.01 -6.18
CA TYR A 130 6.58 3.70 -5.57
C TYR A 130 5.35 2.87 -5.93
N SER A 131 5.58 1.65 -6.39
CA SER A 131 4.54 0.65 -6.68
C SER A 131 4.87 -0.65 -5.98
N GLY A 132 3.98 -1.11 -5.11
CA GLY A 132 4.21 -2.36 -4.39
C GLY A 132 3.30 -2.53 -3.20
N GLU A 133 3.80 -3.28 -2.23
CA GLU A 133 3.13 -3.55 -0.97
C GLU A 133 3.23 -2.38 0.01
N TRP A 134 2.20 -2.26 0.85
CA TRP A 134 2.00 -1.22 1.84
C TRP A 134 1.51 -1.84 3.14
N PHE A 135 2.06 -1.37 4.26
CA PHE A 135 1.62 -1.77 5.58
C PHE A 135 1.54 -0.54 6.48
N ASN A 136 0.34 -0.26 7.01
CA ASN A 136 0.05 0.84 7.92
C ASN A 136 0.62 2.19 7.46
N GLY A 137 0.43 2.51 6.18
CA GLY A 137 0.83 3.78 5.60
C GLY A 137 2.28 3.85 5.11
N GLN A 138 3.09 2.79 5.29
CA GLN A 138 4.49 2.74 4.88
C GLN A 138 4.72 1.68 3.79
N SER A 139 5.71 1.87 2.93
CA SER A 139 6.15 0.81 2.02
C SER A 139 6.69 -0.38 2.82
N HIS A 140 6.31 -1.57 2.38
CA HIS A 140 6.63 -2.83 3.03
C HIS A 140 6.60 -3.94 1.98
N GLY A 141 7.14 -5.12 2.27
CA GLY A 141 7.09 -6.26 1.34
C GLY A 141 7.86 -5.96 0.06
N PHE A 142 7.46 -6.54 -1.07
CA PHE A 142 8.14 -6.30 -2.34
C PHE A 142 7.56 -5.09 -3.08
N GLY A 143 8.44 -4.30 -3.68
CA GLY A 143 8.05 -3.09 -4.41
C GLY A 143 9.09 -2.59 -5.39
N VAL A 144 8.67 -1.61 -6.18
CA VAL A 144 9.47 -0.88 -7.16
C VAL A 144 9.43 0.59 -6.80
N GLN A 145 10.61 1.19 -6.61
CA GLN A 145 10.78 2.63 -6.48
C GLN A 145 11.46 3.14 -7.74
N THR A 146 10.87 4.14 -8.38
CA THR A 146 11.46 4.84 -9.52
C THR A 146 11.67 6.30 -9.14
N CYS A 147 12.89 6.79 -9.28
CA CYS A 147 13.24 8.16 -8.98
C CYS A 147 13.10 9.03 -10.23
N ALA A 148 12.80 10.32 -10.02
CA ALA A 148 12.68 11.30 -11.10
C ALA A 148 13.96 11.45 -11.94
N ASP A 149 15.11 11.10 -11.35
CA ASP A 149 16.43 11.16 -11.97
C ASP A 149 16.73 9.94 -12.89
N GLY A 150 15.80 9.00 -13.00
CA GLY A 150 15.89 7.80 -13.81
C GLY A 150 16.47 6.58 -13.09
N SER A 151 16.95 6.73 -11.85
CA SER A 151 17.34 5.59 -11.03
C SER A 151 16.12 4.78 -10.58
N SER A 152 16.31 3.48 -10.33
CA SER A 152 15.23 2.62 -9.85
C SER A 152 15.73 1.53 -8.92
N PHE A 153 14.86 1.14 -7.99
CA PHE A 153 15.05 0.02 -7.09
C PHE A 153 13.89 -0.96 -7.24
N VAL A 154 14.21 -2.23 -7.27
CA VAL A 154 13.24 -3.33 -7.27
C VAL A 154 13.68 -4.31 -6.19
N GLY A 155 12.84 -4.55 -5.18
CA GLY A 155 13.22 -5.43 -4.08
C GLY A 155 12.32 -5.31 -2.87
N GLU A 156 12.81 -5.82 -1.75
CA GLU A 156 12.10 -5.83 -0.48
C GLU A 156 12.24 -4.48 0.27
N PHE A 157 11.17 -4.13 0.96
CA PHE A 157 11.03 -2.95 1.80
C PHE A 157 10.52 -3.36 3.18
N LYS A 158 10.98 -2.66 4.21
CA LYS A 158 10.52 -2.87 5.58
C LYS A 158 10.36 -1.52 6.27
N PHE A 159 9.11 -1.09 6.43
CA PHE A 159 8.78 0.17 7.11
C PHE A 159 9.45 1.40 6.47
N GLY A 160 9.28 1.55 5.15
CA GLY A 160 9.78 2.72 4.43
C GLY A 160 11.18 2.56 3.84
N VAL A 161 11.99 1.62 4.33
CA VAL A 161 13.40 1.48 3.92
C VAL A 161 13.67 0.20 3.13
N LYS A 162 14.65 0.23 2.23
CA LYS A 162 15.11 -0.95 1.47
C LYS A 162 15.71 -1.96 2.45
N HIS A 163 15.33 -3.21 2.29
CA HIS A 163 15.73 -4.31 3.16
C HIS A 163 15.78 -5.61 2.36
N GLY A 164 16.34 -6.69 2.91
CA GLY A 164 16.29 -8.00 2.26
C GLY A 164 16.98 -8.01 0.90
N LEU A 165 16.42 -8.69 -0.09
CA LEU A 165 16.98 -8.75 -1.43
C LEU A 165 16.44 -7.63 -2.33
N GLY A 166 17.32 -7.08 -3.16
CA GLY A 166 16.92 -6.10 -4.15
C GLY A 166 17.97 -5.83 -5.23
N SER A 167 17.52 -5.13 -6.26
CA SER A 167 18.31 -4.68 -7.39
C SER A 167 18.12 -3.17 -7.57
N TYR A 168 19.23 -2.43 -7.68
CA TYR A 168 19.24 -0.99 -7.88
C TYR A 168 19.94 -0.66 -9.18
N HIS A 169 19.28 0.13 -10.02
CA HIS A 169 19.81 0.72 -11.23
C HIS A 169 20.08 2.20 -10.95
N PHE A 170 21.35 2.57 -10.97
CA PHE A 170 21.78 3.93 -10.69
C PHE A 170 21.68 4.81 -11.94
N ARG A 171 21.48 6.11 -11.74
CA ARG A 171 21.44 7.10 -12.83
C ARG A 171 22.71 7.12 -13.67
N ASN A 172 23.87 6.84 -13.06
CA ASN A 172 25.16 6.80 -13.75
C ASN A 172 25.35 5.53 -14.60
N GLY A 173 24.40 4.60 -14.60
CA GLY A 173 24.46 3.32 -15.31
C GLY A 173 25.02 2.16 -14.48
N ASP A 174 25.47 2.41 -13.25
CA ASP A 174 25.84 1.33 -12.33
C ASP A 174 24.62 0.49 -11.99
N LYS A 175 24.85 -0.75 -11.58
CA LYS A 175 23.82 -1.67 -11.11
C LYS A 175 24.32 -2.45 -9.91
N TYR A 176 23.49 -2.58 -8.89
CA TYR A 176 23.74 -3.48 -7.77
C TYR A 176 22.60 -4.48 -7.65
N ALA A 177 22.91 -5.75 -7.39
CA ALA A 177 21.93 -6.76 -7.03
C ALA A 177 22.44 -7.58 -5.85
N GLY A 178 21.68 -7.66 -4.76
CA GLY A 178 22.11 -8.32 -3.54
C GLY A 178 21.28 -7.94 -2.33
N GLU A 179 21.90 -8.04 -1.16
CA GLU A 179 21.27 -7.80 0.13
C GLU A 179 21.32 -6.31 0.54
N TYR A 180 20.27 -5.88 1.24
CA TYR A 180 20.09 -4.54 1.78
C TYR A 180 19.71 -4.60 3.25
N PHE A 181 20.22 -3.65 4.03
CA PHE A 181 19.84 -3.45 5.42
C PHE A 181 19.71 -1.96 5.72
N GLY A 182 18.46 -1.47 5.82
CA GLY A 182 18.18 -0.10 6.21
C GLY A 182 18.72 0.91 5.18
N ASP A 183 18.28 0.77 3.92
CA ASP A 183 18.73 1.56 2.76
C ASP A 183 20.20 1.40 2.35
N LYS A 184 21.01 0.68 3.12
CA LYS A 184 22.41 0.42 2.80
C LYS A 184 22.58 -0.93 2.11
N ILE A 185 23.47 -0.98 1.12
CA ILE A 185 24.00 -2.23 0.58
C ILE A 185 24.71 -2.99 1.70
N HIS A 186 24.36 -4.25 1.92
CA HIS A 186 24.85 -5.07 3.03
C HIS A 186 24.92 -6.54 2.62
N GLY A 187 25.60 -7.38 3.40
CA GLY A 187 25.59 -8.83 3.17
C GLY A 187 26.29 -9.21 1.87
N PHE A 188 25.67 -10.01 1.01
CA PHE A 188 26.27 -10.47 -0.24
C PHE A 188 25.58 -9.88 -1.48
N GLY A 189 26.38 -9.47 -2.47
CA GLY A 189 25.84 -8.92 -3.70
C GLY A 189 26.86 -8.68 -4.80
N VAL A 190 26.33 -8.40 -5.98
CA VAL A 190 27.10 -8.11 -7.19
C VAL A 190 26.87 -6.65 -7.58
N TYR A 191 27.96 -5.92 -7.79
CA TYR A 191 27.94 -4.55 -8.28
C TYR A 191 28.60 -4.49 -9.64
N HIS A 192 27.85 -4.06 -10.65
CA HIS A 192 28.33 -3.75 -11.99
C HIS A 192 28.50 -2.25 -12.12
N PHE A 193 29.71 -1.83 -12.45
CA PHE A 193 30.01 -0.43 -12.72
C PHE A 193 29.73 -0.12 -14.20
N ALA A 194 29.23 1.08 -14.50
CA ALA A 194 29.00 1.56 -15.86
C ALA A 194 30.30 1.55 -16.69
N ASN A 195 31.45 1.71 -16.03
CA ASN A 195 32.77 1.57 -16.63
C ASN A 195 33.14 0.10 -16.95
N GLY A 196 32.23 -0.87 -16.83
CA GLY A 196 32.45 -2.28 -17.18
C GLY A 196 33.25 -3.08 -16.15
N HIS A 197 33.64 -2.47 -15.03
CA HIS A 197 34.20 -3.21 -13.90
C HIS A 197 33.05 -3.90 -13.16
N TYR A 198 33.36 -4.88 -12.32
CA TYR A 198 32.38 -5.41 -11.38
C TYR A 198 33.00 -6.02 -10.14
N TYR A 199 32.23 -6.06 -9.07
CA TYR A 199 32.60 -6.68 -7.80
C TYR A 199 31.55 -7.72 -7.40
N GLU A 200 32.02 -8.88 -6.94
CA GLU A 200 31.19 -9.97 -6.42
C GLU A 200 31.74 -10.37 -5.05
N GLY A 201 30.96 -10.23 -4.00
CA GLY A 201 31.42 -10.57 -2.65
C GLY A 201 30.55 -10.00 -1.55
N ALA A 202 31.16 -9.86 -0.38
CA ALA A 202 30.52 -9.33 0.80
C ALA A 202 30.60 -7.79 0.89
N TRP A 203 29.62 -7.23 1.59
CA TRP A 203 29.35 -5.81 1.71
C TRP A 203 28.96 -5.47 3.14
N HIS A 204 29.40 -4.32 3.60
CA HIS A 204 29.01 -3.76 4.87
C HIS A 204 28.80 -2.26 4.74
N GLU A 205 27.56 -1.81 4.92
CA GLU A 205 27.18 -0.40 4.88
C GLU A 205 27.63 0.34 3.61
N GLY A 206 27.45 -0.28 2.45
CA GLY A 206 27.83 0.30 1.15
C GLY A 206 29.29 0.10 0.76
N ARG A 207 30.11 -0.54 1.61
CA ARG A 207 31.54 -0.73 1.38
C ARG A 207 31.85 -2.21 1.19
N LYS A 208 32.82 -2.51 0.31
CA LYS A 208 33.28 -3.89 0.10
C LYS A 208 33.93 -4.38 1.40
N GLN A 209 33.48 -5.52 1.91
CA GLN A 209 33.90 -6.06 3.20
C GLN A 209 34.05 -7.58 3.10
N GLY A 210 34.98 -8.17 3.85
CA GLY A 210 35.22 -9.61 3.84
C GLY A 210 35.67 -10.11 2.47
N TYR A 211 35.35 -11.37 2.14
CA TYR A 211 35.86 -11.98 0.92
C TYR A 211 35.09 -11.57 -0.33
N GLY A 212 35.84 -11.32 -1.41
CA GLY A 212 35.25 -10.98 -2.69
C GLY A 212 36.26 -10.89 -3.83
N THR A 213 35.72 -10.74 -5.03
CA THR A 213 36.48 -10.61 -6.27
C THR A 213 36.06 -9.33 -7.00
N TYR A 214 37.04 -8.49 -7.30
CA TYR A 214 36.90 -7.34 -8.18
C TYR A 214 37.51 -7.66 -9.54
N ARG A 215 36.76 -7.41 -10.62
CA ARG A 215 37.19 -7.66 -11.99
C ARG A 215 37.17 -6.36 -12.78
N PHE A 216 38.32 -6.04 -13.36
CA PHE A 216 38.50 -4.87 -14.19
C PHE A 216 37.99 -5.16 -15.60
N ARG A 217 37.60 -4.11 -16.33
CA ARG A 217 37.24 -4.24 -17.76
C ARG A 217 38.38 -4.85 -18.58
N THR A 218 39.63 -4.60 -18.20
CA THR A 218 40.85 -5.13 -18.83
C THR A 218 40.99 -6.65 -18.72
N GLY A 219 40.23 -7.28 -17.82
CA GLY A 219 40.35 -8.70 -17.50
C GLY A 219 41.13 -8.98 -16.22
N ASP A 220 41.85 -7.99 -15.69
CA ASP A 220 42.58 -8.12 -14.42
C ASP A 220 41.63 -8.44 -13.27
N ILE A 221 42.11 -9.21 -12.31
CA ILE A 221 41.32 -9.67 -11.17
C ILE A 221 42.05 -9.34 -9.88
N LYS A 222 41.33 -8.73 -8.93
CA LYS A 222 41.77 -8.56 -7.54
C LYS A 222 40.83 -9.33 -6.64
N SER A 223 41.33 -10.37 -6.00
CA SER A 223 40.55 -11.25 -5.13
C SER A 223 41.20 -11.38 -3.75
N GLY A 224 40.38 -11.61 -2.74
CA GLY A 224 40.83 -11.81 -1.38
C GLY A 224 39.92 -11.14 -0.37
N GLU A 225 40.50 -10.73 0.76
CA GLU A 225 39.79 -10.10 1.86
C GLU A 225 39.82 -8.57 1.73
N TRP A 226 38.65 -7.97 1.87
CA TRP A 226 38.40 -6.55 1.80
C TRP A 226 38.04 -6.02 3.17
N ASP A 227 38.59 -4.88 3.55
CA ASP A 227 38.20 -4.14 4.75
C ASP A 227 38.01 -2.68 4.39
N ASP A 228 36.83 -2.15 4.68
CA ASP A 228 36.47 -0.77 4.38
C ASP A 228 36.77 -0.34 2.92
N GLY A 229 36.42 -1.21 1.97
CA GLY A 229 36.63 -0.94 0.55
C GLY A 229 38.04 -1.19 0.01
N ASN A 230 39.03 -1.46 0.88
CA ASN A 230 40.42 -1.72 0.55
C ASN A 230 40.72 -3.22 0.57
N LEU A 231 41.55 -3.70 -0.37
CA LEU A 231 42.00 -5.09 -0.36
C LEU A 231 43.16 -5.24 0.63
N VAL A 232 42.93 -5.94 1.74
CA VAL A 232 43.92 -6.10 2.83
C VAL A 232 44.73 -7.38 2.70
N ASN A 233 44.14 -8.45 2.15
CA ASN A 233 44.81 -9.72 1.94
C ASN A 233 44.50 -10.27 0.55
N HIS A 234 45.53 -10.44 -0.28
CA HIS A 234 45.36 -10.97 -1.63
C HIS A 234 45.29 -12.49 -1.61
N LEU A 235 44.23 -13.06 -2.20
CA LEU A 235 44.06 -14.50 -2.33
C LEU A 235 43.71 -14.87 -3.76
N PRO A 236 44.09 -16.07 -4.25
CA PRO A 236 43.63 -16.56 -5.55
C PRO A 236 42.09 -16.60 -5.65
N PRO A 237 41.50 -16.33 -6.82
CA PRO A 237 40.04 -16.38 -7.01
C PRO A 237 39.41 -17.72 -6.64
N ASP A 238 40.16 -18.82 -6.82
CA ASP A 238 39.71 -20.18 -6.54
C ASP A 238 39.87 -20.60 -5.08
N SER A 239 40.46 -19.73 -4.24
CA SER A 239 40.55 -19.98 -2.81
C SER A 239 39.16 -20.20 -2.21
N HIS A 240 39.05 -21.20 -1.32
CA HIS A 240 37.77 -21.59 -0.72
C HIS A 240 36.93 -20.41 -0.17
N PRO A 241 37.48 -19.47 0.63
CA PRO A 241 36.69 -18.36 1.17
C PRO A 241 36.19 -17.39 0.08
N VAL A 242 37.03 -17.07 -0.92
CA VAL A 242 36.64 -16.19 -2.03
C VAL A 242 35.57 -16.85 -2.89
N ARG A 243 35.76 -18.12 -3.27
CA ARG A 243 34.81 -18.87 -4.08
C ARG A 243 33.43 -18.94 -3.41
N ARG A 244 33.38 -19.20 -2.10
CA ARG A 244 32.13 -19.25 -1.33
C ARG A 244 31.43 -17.88 -1.33
N ALA A 245 32.16 -16.80 -1.06
CA ALA A 245 31.58 -15.46 -1.03
C ALA A 245 31.03 -15.03 -2.40
N VAL A 246 31.76 -15.32 -3.49
CA VAL A 246 31.31 -15.05 -4.86
C VAL A 246 30.07 -15.87 -5.22
N GLN A 247 30.01 -17.15 -4.83
CA GLN A 247 28.83 -17.99 -5.02
C GLN A 247 27.61 -17.41 -4.30
N SER A 248 27.75 -17.05 -3.01
CA SER A 248 26.67 -16.42 -2.24
C SER A 248 26.21 -15.10 -2.87
N ALA A 249 27.14 -14.23 -3.29
CA ALA A 249 26.81 -12.97 -3.97
C ALA A 249 26.00 -13.20 -5.25
N ARG A 250 26.40 -14.15 -6.09
CA ARG A 250 25.68 -14.50 -7.33
C ARG A 250 24.30 -15.09 -7.07
N GLU A 251 24.17 -15.93 -6.04
CA GLU A 251 22.87 -16.50 -5.66
C GLU A 251 21.91 -15.42 -5.17
N ARG A 252 22.37 -14.51 -4.30
CA ARG A 252 21.56 -13.38 -3.84
C ARG A 252 21.14 -12.45 -4.99
N ALA A 253 22.08 -12.12 -5.87
CA ALA A 253 21.81 -11.29 -7.05
C ALA A 253 20.76 -11.89 -7.99
N LYS A 254 20.75 -13.22 -8.17
CA LYS A 254 19.76 -13.93 -9.00
C LYS A 254 18.37 -13.98 -8.35
N ASN A 255 18.31 -14.19 -7.03
CA ASN A 255 17.05 -14.38 -6.31
C ASN A 255 16.28 -13.07 -6.05
N GLY A 256 16.93 -11.90 -6.12
CA GLY A 256 16.32 -10.60 -5.85
C GLY A 256 15.36 -10.05 -6.91
N VAL A 257 14.94 -10.84 -7.91
CA VAL A 257 14.16 -10.37 -9.08
C VAL A 257 12.83 -11.11 -9.18
N ASN A 258 11.84 -10.72 -8.36
CA ASN A 258 10.44 -11.16 -8.52
C ASN A 258 9.49 -10.00 -8.87
N GLN A 259 9.86 -9.21 -9.87
CA GLN A 259 9.10 -8.03 -10.29
C GLN A 259 7.69 -8.38 -10.83
N ARG A 260 7.57 -9.48 -11.57
CA ARG A 260 6.33 -9.82 -12.31
C ARG A 260 5.12 -10.02 -11.40
N GLN A 261 5.29 -10.67 -10.25
CA GLN A 261 4.17 -10.93 -9.36
C GLN A 261 3.62 -9.64 -8.76
N VAL A 262 4.50 -8.72 -8.34
CA VAL A 262 4.08 -7.44 -7.77
C VAL A 262 3.35 -6.58 -8.79
N ASP A 263 3.83 -6.56 -10.04
CA ASP A 263 3.14 -5.82 -11.11
C ASP A 263 1.68 -6.27 -11.27
N GLU A 264 1.40 -7.58 -11.26
CA GLU A 264 0.03 -8.12 -11.35
C GLU A 264 -0.85 -7.69 -10.17
N HIS A 265 -0.34 -7.79 -8.93
CA HIS A 265 -1.09 -7.40 -7.74
C HIS A 265 -1.36 -5.89 -7.71
N VAL A 266 -0.38 -5.09 -8.08
CA VAL A 266 -0.50 -3.63 -8.20
C VAL A 266 -1.51 -3.27 -9.28
N ILE A 267 -1.44 -3.87 -10.47
CA ILE A 267 -2.40 -3.62 -11.57
C ILE A 267 -3.84 -3.94 -11.13
N ARG A 268 -4.04 -5.07 -10.43
CA ARG A 268 -5.36 -5.42 -9.87
C ARG A 268 -5.84 -4.38 -8.87
N ALA A 269 -4.99 -3.95 -7.94
CA ALA A 269 -5.35 -2.96 -6.93
C ALA A 269 -5.66 -1.59 -7.54
N VAL A 270 -4.88 -1.14 -8.53
CA VAL A 270 -5.13 0.11 -9.26
C VAL A 270 -6.44 0.03 -10.04
N THR A 271 -6.73 -1.11 -10.68
CA THR A 271 -7.99 -1.31 -11.41
C THR A 271 -9.19 -1.25 -10.46
N ALA A 272 -9.11 -1.91 -9.31
CA ALA A 272 -10.14 -1.85 -8.28
C ALA A 272 -10.31 -0.43 -7.70
N ALA A 273 -9.21 0.29 -7.45
CA ALA A 273 -9.25 1.68 -7.02
C ALA A 273 -9.91 2.62 -8.04
N ASN A 274 -9.66 2.43 -9.34
CA ASN A 274 -10.35 3.22 -10.37
C ASN A 274 -11.86 2.90 -10.41
N LYS A 275 -12.27 1.64 -10.18
CA LYS A 275 -13.68 1.25 -10.08
C LYS A 275 -14.35 1.88 -8.86
N ALA A 276 -13.73 1.77 -7.68
CA ALA A 276 -14.20 2.37 -6.43
C ALA A 276 -14.32 3.90 -6.56
N ALA A 277 -13.32 4.57 -7.15
CA ALA A 277 -13.39 6.01 -7.40
C ALA A 277 -14.53 6.39 -8.36
N THR A 278 -14.83 5.57 -9.36
CA THR A 278 -15.97 5.80 -10.26
C THR A 278 -17.29 5.65 -9.52
N ALA A 279 -17.45 4.61 -8.69
CA ALA A 279 -18.63 4.41 -7.85
C ALA A 279 -18.81 5.57 -6.85
N ALA A 280 -17.72 6.01 -6.22
CA ALA A 280 -17.70 7.16 -5.32
C ALA A 280 -18.22 8.44 -5.99
N ARG A 281 -17.78 8.73 -7.22
CA ARG A 281 -18.28 9.90 -7.98
C ARG A 281 -19.77 9.77 -8.31
N VAL A 282 -20.24 8.57 -8.67
CA VAL A 282 -21.67 8.33 -8.92
C VAL A 282 -22.49 8.55 -7.64
N ALA A 283 -22.03 8.03 -6.50
CA ALA A 283 -22.67 8.25 -5.21
C ALA A 283 -22.68 9.74 -4.82
N ALA A 284 -21.58 10.46 -5.05
CA ALA A 284 -21.49 11.90 -4.81
C ALA A 284 -22.51 12.69 -5.65
N VAL A 285 -22.63 12.39 -6.96
CA VAL A 285 -23.63 13.03 -7.84
C VAL A 285 -25.05 12.81 -7.33
N LYS A 286 -25.39 11.58 -6.93
CA LYS A 286 -26.71 11.29 -6.35
C LYS A 286 -26.94 12.01 -5.03
N ALA A 287 -25.93 12.06 -4.16
CA ALA A 287 -26.01 12.76 -2.89
C ALA A 287 -26.32 14.25 -3.08
N VAL A 288 -25.64 14.91 -4.02
CA VAL A 288 -25.89 16.32 -4.36
C VAL A 288 -27.29 16.49 -4.96
N GLN A 289 -27.72 15.60 -5.86
CA GLN A 289 -29.08 15.65 -6.43
C GLN A 289 -30.16 15.51 -5.35
N ASN A 290 -30.01 14.56 -4.42
CA ASN A 290 -30.94 14.38 -3.31
C ASN A 290 -31.00 15.62 -2.40
N GLN A 291 -29.87 16.29 -2.20
CA GLN A 291 -29.82 17.55 -1.46
C GLN A 291 -30.59 18.67 -2.18
N MET A 292 -30.42 18.80 -3.51
CA MET A 292 -31.14 19.78 -4.33
C MET A 292 -32.66 19.52 -4.38
N ASP A 293 -33.05 18.24 -4.44
CA ASP A 293 -34.45 17.80 -4.47
C ASP A 293 -35.17 17.96 -3.11
N GLY A 294 -34.48 18.43 -2.06
CA GLY A 294 -35.04 18.55 -0.71
C GLY A 294 -35.30 17.21 -0.03
N LYS A 295 -34.75 16.10 -0.55
CA LYS A 295 -34.76 14.78 0.11
C LYS A 295 -33.67 14.77 1.17
N ILE A 296 -33.81 15.63 2.18
CA ILE A 296 -32.86 15.72 3.27
C ILE A 296 -32.91 14.39 4.03
N CYS A 297 -31.73 13.80 4.24
CA CYS A 297 -31.60 12.64 5.10
C CYS A 297 -31.98 13.06 6.52
N ASP A 298 -33.23 12.78 6.92
CA ASP A 298 -33.64 12.98 8.32
C ASP A 298 -32.72 12.15 9.23
N ASN A 299 -32.16 12.86 10.22
CA ASN A 299 -31.17 12.41 11.23
C ASN A 299 -31.71 11.29 12.13
#